data_AF-A0A975IM61-F1
#
_entry.id   AF-A0A975IM61-F1
#
_cell.length_a   1.000
_cell.length_b   1.000
_cell.length_c   1.000
_cell.angle_alpha   90.00
_cell.angle_beta   90.00
_cell.angle_gamma   90.00
#
_symmetry.space_group_name_H-M   'P 1'
#
loop_
_entity.id
_entity.type
_entity.pdbx_description
1 polymer ?
#
loop_
_entity_poly.entity_id
_entity_poly.type
_entity_poly.pdbx_seq_one_letter_code
_entity_poly.pdbx_strand_id
1 'polypeptide(L)'
;MLKKIILGSMLISFALMLSKVHEFLLMFNYIKIFKLPNGKFFWPYWYFPIIIMCSIFPFRYSVCFILIYLFLFSFIYSWDKFSQLTAANEVMKWTGEKRKLSILKTETLGTFIPVLSFLFLSIFLNFGKNQTKNNNTKIFSVFALIILIQTMGTFLNGISFWDFYKRSFEKMIKKDTFPDRLVYLYIFLNNLIPMIISNFFHFTLFSFIKPKILENYNNYLEN
;
A
#
# COMPACT_ATOMS: atom_id res chain seq x y z
N MET A 1 -25.39 -14.34 -0.21
CA MET A 1 -23.96 -14.75 -0.23
C MET A 1 -23.32 -14.45 -1.59
N LEU A 2 -23.89 -14.95 -2.69
CA LEU A 2 -23.40 -14.73 -4.07
C LEU A 2 -23.12 -13.24 -4.40
N LYS A 3 -24.06 -12.36 -4.08
CA LYS A 3 -23.92 -10.90 -4.25
C LYS A 3 -22.64 -10.30 -3.64
N LYS A 4 -22.26 -10.73 -2.43
CA LYS A 4 -21.02 -10.29 -1.77
C LYS A 4 -19.78 -10.85 -2.46
N ILE A 5 -19.86 -12.07 -2.98
CA ILE A 5 -18.78 -12.70 -3.76
C ILE A 5 -18.53 -11.91 -5.05
N ILE A 6 -19.60 -11.58 -5.79
CA ILE A 6 -19.52 -10.81 -7.03
C ILE A 6 -18.91 -9.43 -6.76
N LEU A 7 -19.45 -8.68 -5.80
CA LEU A 7 -18.96 -7.34 -5.49
C LEU A 7 -17.50 -7.33 -5.02
N GLY A 8 -17.11 -8.25 -4.13
CA GLY A 8 -15.72 -8.32 -3.67
C GLY A 8 -14.76 -8.72 -4.78
N SER A 9 -15.15 -9.66 -5.64
CA SER A 9 -14.35 -10.03 -6.82
C SER A 9 -14.20 -8.86 -7.78
N MET A 10 -15.27 -8.09 -8.01
CA MET A 10 -15.24 -6.88 -8.84
C MET A 10 -14.28 -5.83 -8.27
N LEU A 11 -14.30 -5.58 -6.95
CA LEU A 11 -13.39 -4.63 -6.30
C LEU A 11 -11.92 -5.08 -6.37
N ILE A 12 -11.63 -6.38 -6.20
CA ILE A 12 -10.28 -6.93 -6.41
C ILE A 12 -9.83 -6.71 -7.86
N SER A 13 -10.66 -7.11 -8.82
CA SER A 13 -10.34 -6.98 -10.24
C SER A 13 -10.09 -5.52 -10.61
N PHE A 14 -10.88 -4.60 -10.06
CA PHE A 14 -10.70 -3.17 -10.29
C PHE A 14 -9.39 -2.65 -9.67
N ALA A 15 -9.03 -3.08 -8.46
CA ALA A 15 -7.73 -2.75 -7.86
C ALA A 15 -6.56 -3.26 -8.71
N LEU A 16 -6.63 -4.49 -9.22
CA LEU A 16 -5.60 -5.04 -10.10
C LEU A 16 -5.52 -4.29 -11.44
N MET A 17 -6.66 -3.99 -12.06
CA MET A 17 -6.70 -3.23 -13.31
C MET A 17 -6.10 -1.83 -13.13
N LEU A 18 -6.46 -1.12 -12.05
CA LEU A 18 -5.89 0.19 -11.73
C LEU A 18 -4.37 0.15 -11.53
N SER A 19 -3.84 -0.93 -10.93
CA SER A 19 -2.39 -1.11 -10.80
C SER A 19 -1.70 -1.26 -12.16
N LYS A 20 -2.30 -1.99 -13.11
CA LYS A 20 -1.78 -2.12 -14.47
C LYS A 20 -1.91 -0.86 -15.31
N VAL A 21 -3.00 -0.11 -15.15
CA VAL A 21 -3.13 1.22 -15.75
C VAL A 21 -2.02 2.14 -15.23
N HIS A 22 -1.68 2.07 -13.94
CA HIS A 22 -0.58 2.86 -13.38
C HIS A 22 0.76 2.51 -14.03
N GLU A 23 1.07 1.21 -14.13
CA GLU A 23 2.28 0.70 -14.77
C GLU A 23 2.40 1.17 -16.23
N PHE A 24 1.30 1.07 -16.98
CA PHE A 24 1.21 1.60 -18.34
C PHE A 24 1.52 3.10 -18.37
N LEU A 25 0.88 3.91 -17.53
CA LEU A 25 1.09 5.36 -17.49
C LEU A 25 2.54 5.77 -17.14
N LEU A 26 3.24 4.94 -16.35
CA LEU A 26 4.66 5.14 -16.04
C LEU A 26 5.56 4.84 -17.24
N MET A 27 5.27 3.77 -18.00
CA MET A 27 6.05 3.39 -19.19
C MET A 27 6.09 4.54 -20.21
N PHE A 28 4.97 5.25 -20.38
CA PHE A 28 4.87 6.39 -21.28
C PHE A 28 5.25 7.73 -20.64
N ASN A 29 5.80 7.73 -19.43
CA ASN A 29 6.31 8.92 -18.74
C ASN A 29 5.28 10.03 -18.51
N TYR A 30 3.98 9.75 -18.65
CA TYR A 30 2.90 10.73 -18.49
C TYR A 30 2.78 11.23 -17.04
N ILE A 31 3.28 10.45 -16.08
CA ILE A 31 3.05 10.64 -14.65
C ILE A 31 4.38 10.72 -13.88
N LYS A 32 5.31 11.59 -14.34
CA LYS A 32 6.56 11.84 -13.60
C LYS A 32 6.34 12.41 -12.19
N ILE A 33 5.25 13.14 -11.99
CA ILE A 33 4.92 13.86 -10.75
C ILE A 33 4.74 12.91 -9.54
N PHE A 34 4.41 11.64 -9.78
CA PHE A 34 4.09 10.70 -8.69
C PHE A 34 5.24 9.76 -8.31
N LYS A 35 6.45 9.97 -8.86
CA LYS A 35 7.62 9.15 -8.58
C LYS A 35 8.57 9.88 -7.64
N LEU A 36 8.76 9.32 -6.43
CA LEU A 36 9.82 9.76 -5.53
C LEU A 36 11.20 9.42 -6.11
N PRO A 37 12.27 10.11 -5.69
CA PRO A 37 13.65 9.86 -6.13
C PRO A 37 14.09 8.40 -5.95
N ASN A 38 13.50 7.72 -4.96
CA ASN A 38 13.78 6.32 -4.61
C ASN A 38 12.91 5.32 -5.38
N GLY A 39 12.22 5.74 -6.45
CA GLY A 39 11.32 4.91 -7.23
C GLY A 39 9.99 4.54 -6.55
N LYS A 40 9.75 5.07 -5.34
CA LYS A 40 8.49 4.89 -4.59
C LYS A 40 7.37 5.74 -5.17
N PHE A 41 6.16 5.20 -5.16
CA PHE A 41 4.98 5.92 -5.63
C PHE A 41 4.39 6.79 -4.53
N PHE A 42 4.07 8.02 -4.88
CA PHE A 42 3.53 9.01 -3.95
C PHE A 42 2.08 8.72 -3.55
N TRP A 43 1.31 8.10 -4.45
CA TRP A 43 -0.09 7.74 -4.20
C TRP A 43 -0.49 6.45 -4.94
N PRO A 44 -0.44 5.28 -4.28
CA PRO A 44 -0.98 4.03 -4.82
C PRO A 44 -2.52 4.06 -4.83
N TYR A 45 -3.10 4.78 -5.79
CA TYR A 45 -4.55 4.95 -5.91
C TYR A 45 -5.30 3.63 -6.14
N TRP A 46 -4.62 2.60 -6.67
CA TRP A 46 -5.19 1.27 -6.89
C TRP A 46 -5.58 0.54 -5.60
N TYR A 47 -5.15 1.01 -4.42
CA TYR A 47 -5.65 0.49 -3.14
C TYR A 47 -7.04 1.01 -2.76
N PHE A 48 -7.56 2.02 -3.46
CA PHE A 48 -8.86 2.60 -3.14
C PHE A 48 -10.03 1.60 -3.16
N PRO A 49 -10.14 0.68 -4.15
CA PRO A 49 -11.18 -0.35 -4.13
C PRO A 49 -11.06 -1.31 -2.95
N ILE A 50 -9.83 -1.59 -2.48
CA ILE A 50 -9.57 -2.43 -1.30
C ILE A 50 -10.04 -1.70 -0.04
N ILE A 51 -9.80 -0.39 0.07
CA ILE A 51 -10.30 0.44 1.17
C ILE A 51 -11.83 0.41 1.23
N ILE A 52 -12.51 0.56 0.08
CA ILE A 52 -13.97 0.44 -0.01
C ILE A 52 -14.41 -0.93 0.48
N MET A 53 -13.82 -2.00 -0.07
CA MET A 53 -14.14 -3.39 0.27
C MET A 53 -14.02 -3.65 1.78
N CYS A 54 -12.90 -3.25 2.39
CA CYS A 54 -12.65 -3.44 3.82
C CYS A 54 -13.58 -2.61 4.69
N SER A 55 -14.11 -1.49 4.18
CA SER A 55 -15.03 -0.63 4.92
C SER A 55 -16.46 -1.17 4.95
N ILE A 56 -16.88 -1.89 3.91
CA ILE A 56 -18.25 -2.41 3.77
C ILE A 56 -18.39 -3.87 4.21
N PHE A 57 -17.35 -4.69 4.05
CA PHE A 57 -17.43 -6.11 4.36
C PHE A 57 -16.99 -6.44 5.79
N PRO A 58 -17.66 -7.44 6.42
CA PRO A 58 -17.18 -8.02 7.66
C PRO A 58 -15.76 -8.57 7.51
N PHE A 59 -14.97 -8.47 8.58
CA PHE A 59 -13.58 -8.92 8.66
C PHE A 59 -13.32 -10.27 7.97
N ARG A 60 -14.16 -11.29 8.22
CA ARG A 60 -14.01 -12.63 7.61
C ARG A 60 -13.95 -12.61 6.08
N TYR A 61 -14.77 -11.78 5.42
CA TYR A 61 -14.78 -11.68 3.97
C TYR A 61 -13.62 -10.83 3.48
N SER A 62 -13.32 -9.73 4.17
CA SER A 62 -12.20 -8.84 3.86
C SER A 62 -10.87 -9.59 3.91
N VAL A 63 -10.66 -10.48 4.90
CA VAL A 63 -9.47 -11.35 4.97
C VAL A 63 -9.36 -12.24 3.74
N CYS A 64 -10.42 -12.98 3.40
CA CYS A 64 -10.39 -13.88 2.24
C CYS A 64 -10.05 -13.11 0.95
N PHE A 65 -10.71 -11.97 0.72
CA PHE A 65 -10.47 -11.17 -0.47
C PHE A 65 -9.09 -10.52 -0.51
N ILE A 66 -8.58 -10.00 0.60
CA ILE A 66 -7.21 -9.47 0.63
C ILE A 66 -6.19 -10.56 0.35
N LEU A 67 -6.36 -11.77 0.90
CA LEU A 67 -5.45 -12.88 0.61
C LEU A 67 -5.46 -13.26 -0.88
N ILE A 68 -6.65 -13.30 -1.50
CA ILE A 68 -6.79 -13.52 -2.94
C ILE A 68 -6.11 -12.38 -3.71
N TYR A 69 -6.33 -11.12 -3.32
CA TYR A 69 -5.67 -9.97 -3.94
C TYR A 69 -4.15 -10.08 -3.84
N LEU A 70 -3.60 -10.38 -2.67
CA LEU A 70 -2.16 -10.51 -2.45
C LEU A 70 -1.56 -11.65 -3.26
N PHE A 71 -2.25 -12.79 -3.31
CA PHE A 71 -1.87 -13.92 -4.16
C PHE A 71 -1.81 -13.48 -5.63
N LEU A 72 -2.91 -12.97 -6.18
CA LEU A 72 -2.97 -12.52 -7.58
C LEU A 72 -1.97 -11.41 -7.88
N PHE A 73 -1.82 -10.44 -6.98
CA PHE A 73 -0.87 -9.35 -7.12
C PHE A 73 0.56 -9.87 -7.22
N SER A 74 0.97 -10.82 -6.36
CA SER A 74 2.28 -11.46 -6.46
C SER A 74 2.48 -12.20 -7.77
N PHE A 75 1.47 -12.92 -8.29
CA PHE A 75 1.57 -13.60 -9.58
C PHE A 75 1.66 -12.63 -10.77
N ILE A 76 0.92 -11.52 -10.72
CA ILE A 76 0.86 -10.54 -11.81
C ILE A 76 2.10 -9.61 -11.82
N TYR A 77 2.69 -9.32 -10.65
CA TYR A 77 3.84 -8.42 -10.49
C TYR A 77 5.19 -9.12 -10.35
N SER A 78 5.25 -10.46 -10.36
CA SER A 78 6.51 -11.20 -10.25
C SER A 78 7.52 -10.89 -11.37
N TRP A 79 7.05 -10.35 -12.50
CA TRP A 79 7.89 -9.98 -13.64
C TRP A 79 8.59 -8.63 -13.47
N ASP A 80 7.91 -7.60 -12.95
CA ASP A 80 8.46 -6.24 -12.83
C ASP A 80 9.37 -6.06 -11.62
N LYS A 81 9.16 -6.84 -10.55
CA LYS A 81 10.07 -6.87 -9.39
C LYS A 81 11.48 -7.33 -9.76
N PHE A 82 11.62 -8.11 -10.84
CA PHE A 82 12.93 -8.46 -11.37
C PHE A 82 13.72 -7.22 -11.77
N SER A 83 13.09 -6.20 -12.37
CA SER A 83 13.74 -4.96 -12.86
C SER A 83 14.28 -4.06 -11.74
N GLN A 84 13.52 -3.87 -10.65
CA GLN A 84 13.98 -3.11 -9.48
C GLN A 84 15.06 -3.86 -8.70
N LEU A 85 14.98 -5.20 -8.68
CA LEU A 85 16.08 -6.02 -8.19
C LEU A 85 17.30 -5.97 -9.09
N THR A 86 17.18 -5.79 -10.41
CA THR A 86 18.37 -5.62 -11.27
C THR A 86 19.14 -4.37 -10.89
N ALA A 87 18.45 -3.25 -10.65
CA ALA A 87 19.07 -2.01 -10.17
C ALA A 87 19.72 -2.16 -8.77
N ALA A 88 19.11 -2.94 -7.87
CA ALA A 88 19.72 -3.27 -6.57
C ALA A 88 20.87 -4.30 -6.69
N ASN A 89 20.80 -5.24 -7.63
CA ASN A 89 21.80 -6.27 -7.88
C ASN A 89 23.09 -5.70 -8.46
N GLU A 90 22.99 -4.69 -9.33
CA GLU A 90 24.15 -3.93 -9.83
C GLU A 90 24.91 -3.24 -8.69
N VAL A 91 24.19 -2.81 -7.64
CA VAL A 91 24.77 -2.12 -6.48
C VAL A 91 25.28 -3.09 -5.40
N MET A 92 24.60 -4.23 -5.17
CA MET A 92 24.81 -5.05 -3.97
C MET A 92 25.44 -6.44 -4.19
N LYS A 93 25.70 -6.87 -5.44
CA LYS A 93 26.39 -8.17 -5.76
C LYS A 93 25.84 -9.38 -4.99
N TRP A 94 24.53 -9.46 -4.77
CA TRP A 94 23.93 -10.53 -3.97
C TRP A 94 23.96 -11.89 -4.66
N THR A 95 24.36 -12.94 -3.92
CA THR A 95 24.30 -14.35 -4.36
C THR A 95 22.86 -14.91 -4.27
N GLY A 96 22.60 -16.03 -4.95
CA GLY A 96 21.24 -16.56 -5.20
C GLY A 96 20.33 -16.69 -3.97
N GLU A 97 20.82 -17.17 -2.82
CA GLU A 97 20.00 -17.29 -1.60
C GLU A 97 19.70 -15.94 -0.94
N LYS A 98 20.69 -15.05 -0.85
CA LYS A 98 20.50 -13.68 -0.32
C LYS A 98 19.49 -12.90 -1.15
N ARG A 99 19.49 -13.13 -2.48
CA ARG A 99 18.52 -12.55 -3.40
C ARG A 99 17.10 -13.04 -3.14
N LYS A 100 16.88 -14.35 -2.99
CA LYS A 100 15.55 -14.92 -2.68
C LYS A 100 15.01 -14.40 -1.35
N LEU A 101 15.84 -14.36 -0.31
CA LEU A 101 15.47 -13.86 1.01
C LEU A 101 15.10 -12.37 0.97
N SER A 102 15.84 -11.57 0.19
CA SER A 102 15.55 -10.15 0.03
C SER A 102 14.23 -9.92 -0.72
N ILE A 103 13.97 -10.67 -1.81
CA ILE A 103 12.67 -10.64 -2.52
C ILE A 103 11.54 -10.89 -1.52
N LEU A 104 11.60 -12.01 -0.79
CA LEU A 104 10.56 -12.37 0.17
C LEU A 104 10.35 -11.29 1.24
N LYS A 105 11.43 -10.69 1.76
CA LYS A 105 11.34 -9.58 2.70
C LYS A 105 10.68 -8.35 2.07
N THR A 106 11.04 -8.00 0.84
CA THR A 106 10.44 -6.88 0.12
C THR A 106 8.96 -7.09 -0.17
N GLU A 107 8.54 -8.30 -0.54
CA GLU A 107 7.11 -8.60 -0.74
C GLU A 107 6.35 -8.51 0.58
N THR A 108 6.89 -9.13 1.63
CA THR A 108 6.21 -9.23 2.93
C THR A 108 6.12 -7.86 3.61
N LEU A 109 7.27 -7.19 3.79
CA LEU A 109 7.37 -5.94 4.53
C LEU A 109 6.96 -4.73 3.68
N GLY A 110 7.24 -4.77 2.38
CA GLY A 110 6.97 -3.67 1.45
C GLY A 110 5.59 -3.69 0.81
N THR A 111 4.89 -4.83 0.81
CA THR A 111 3.56 -4.96 0.16
C THR A 111 2.52 -5.63 1.05
N PHE A 112 2.79 -6.83 1.58
CA PHE A 112 1.76 -7.59 2.30
C PHE A 112 1.33 -6.89 3.59
N ILE A 113 2.27 -6.50 4.44
CA ILE A 113 1.98 -5.77 5.68
C ILE A 113 1.20 -4.47 5.37
N PRO A 114 1.64 -3.63 4.41
CA PRO A 114 0.89 -2.45 4.04
C PRO A 114 -0.55 -2.68 3.55
N VAL A 115 -0.81 -3.75 2.81
CA VAL A 115 -2.16 -4.06 2.31
C VAL A 115 -3.03 -4.69 3.41
N LEU A 116 -2.45 -5.57 4.22
CA LEU A 116 -3.14 -6.20 5.35
C LEU A 116 -3.61 -5.18 6.39
N SER A 117 -2.93 -4.05 6.55
CA SER A 117 -3.38 -3.01 7.47
C SER A 117 -4.76 -2.44 7.13
N PHE A 118 -5.22 -2.51 5.86
CA PHE A 118 -6.58 -2.11 5.51
C PHE A 118 -7.67 -2.97 6.19
N LEU A 119 -7.34 -4.15 6.69
CA LEU A 119 -8.26 -4.96 7.50
C LEU A 119 -8.74 -4.22 8.76
N PHE A 120 -7.98 -3.26 9.29
CA PHE A 120 -8.43 -2.44 10.41
C PHE A 120 -9.69 -1.64 10.11
N LEU A 121 -9.96 -1.30 8.85
CA LEU A 121 -11.24 -0.72 8.44
C LEU A 121 -12.39 -1.69 8.72
N SER A 122 -12.21 -2.98 8.42
CA SER A 122 -13.23 -4.00 8.65
C SER A 122 -13.39 -4.41 10.11
N ILE A 123 -12.37 -4.22 10.93
CA ILE A 123 -12.42 -4.48 12.38
C ILE A 123 -13.13 -3.32 13.09
N PHE A 124 -12.70 -2.09 12.81
CA PHE A 124 -13.10 -0.93 13.60
C PHE A 124 -14.25 -0.12 12.98
N LEU A 125 -14.45 -0.14 11.67
CA LEU A 125 -15.47 0.69 11.01
C LEU A 125 -16.69 -0.11 10.52
N ASN A 126 -16.49 -1.28 9.90
CA ASN A 126 -17.52 -2.18 9.34
C ASN A 126 -18.92 -1.55 9.18
N PHE A 127 -19.04 -0.67 8.20
CA PHE A 127 -20.26 0.10 7.97
C PHE A 127 -21.42 -0.75 7.42
N GLY A 128 -21.13 -1.95 6.91
CA GLY A 128 -22.16 -2.85 6.39
C GLY A 128 -22.97 -3.60 7.45
N LYS A 129 -22.56 -3.56 8.73
CA LYS A 129 -23.31 -4.17 9.84
C LYS A 129 -23.88 -3.13 10.80
N ASN A 130 -23.10 -2.10 11.11
CA ASN A 130 -23.54 -1.00 11.95
C ASN A 130 -23.68 0.20 11.04
N GLN A 131 -24.90 0.75 10.88
CA GLN A 131 -25.12 2.08 10.33
C GLN A 131 -24.57 3.12 11.33
N THR A 132 -23.27 3.03 11.63
CA THR A 132 -22.62 3.84 12.65
C THR A 132 -22.76 5.29 12.23
N LYS A 133 -23.40 6.07 13.11
CA LYS A 133 -23.39 7.54 13.07
C LYS A 133 -22.00 8.02 12.65
N ASN A 134 -22.00 8.96 11.71
CA ASN A 134 -20.89 9.49 10.96
C ASN A 134 -19.73 9.99 11.86
N ASN A 135 -18.93 9.09 12.44
CA ASN A 135 -17.85 9.46 13.35
C ASN A 135 -16.54 9.57 12.57
N ASN A 136 -16.34 10.73 11.95
CA ASN A 136 -15.12 11.05 11.20
C ASN A 136 -13.85 10.92 12.06
N THR A 137 -13.94 11.17 13.37
CA THR A 137 -12.82 10.99 14.31
C THR A 137 -12.37 9.52 14.38
N LYS A 138 -13.33 8.58 14.38
CA LYS A 138 -13.02 7.15 14.36
C LYS A 138 -12.41 6.72 13.01
N ILE A 139 -12.88 7.28 11.91
CA ILE A 139 -12.30 6.99 10.58
C ILE A 139 -10.86 7.49 10.55
N PHE A 140 -10.64 8.73 10.98
CA PHE A 140 -9.31 9.33 11.04
C PHE A 140 -8.35 8.51 11.91
N SER A 141 -8.78 8.06 13.11
CA SER A 141 -7.92 7.25 13.99
C SER A 141 -7.54 5.90 13.37
N VAL A 142 -8.45 5.26 12.63
CA VAL A 142 -8.14 4.02 11.89
C VAL A 142 -7.14 4.27 10.75
N PHE A 143 -7.29 5.37 10.00
CA PHE A 143 -6.30 5.75 8.99
C PHE A 143 -4.94 6.08 9.61
N ALA A 144 -4.89 6.73 10.77
CA ALA A 144 -3.65 6.96 11.51
C ALA A 144 -2.96 5.64 11.90
N LEU A 145 -3.73 4.65 12.39
CA LEU A 145 -3.21 3.32 12.68
C LEU A 145 -2.66 2.61 11.42
N ILE A 146 -3.38 2.72 10.30
CA ILE A 146 -2.95 2.20 8.99
C ILE A 146 -1.62 2.83 8.57
N ILE A 147 -1.48 4.15 8.68
CA ILE A 147 -0.24 4.89 8.36
C ILE A 147 0.91 4.38 9.20
N LEU A 148 0.72 4.20 10.52
CA LEU A 148 1.77 3.72 11.41
C LEU A 148 2.25 2.32 10.99
N ILE A 149 1.34 1.40 10.73
CA ILE A 149 1.68 0.02 10.35
C ILE A 149 2.34 -0.04 8.97
N GLN A 150 1.83 0.71 8.00
CA GLN A 150 2.42 0.83 6.66
C GLN A 150 3.83 1.43 6.72
N THR A 151 4.01 2.47 7.54
CA THR A 151 5.31 3.11 7.76
C THR A 151 6.29 2.14 8.38
N MET A 152 5.89 1.39 9.42
CA MET A 152 6.79 0.42 10.06
C MET A 152 7.16 -0.73 9.13
N GLY A 153 6.21 -1.29 8.37
CA GLY A 153 6.50 -2.32 7.37
C GLY A 153 7.51 -1.83 6.32
N THR A 154 7.27 -0.65 5.75
CA THR A 154 8.15 -0.08 4.72
C THR A 154 9.48 0.46 5.25
N PHE A 155 9.53 0.89 6.52
CA PHE A 155 10.76 1.22 7.23
C PHE A 155 11.64 -0.01 7.42
N LEU A 156 11.09 -1.11 7.96
CA LEU A 156 11.81 -2.38 8.11
C LEU A 156 12.27 -2.93 6.76
N ASN A 157 11.45 -2.78 5.71
CA ASN A 157 11.89 -3.09 4.35
C ASN A 157 13.06 -2.19 3.91
N GLY A 158 12.98 -0.88 4.17
CA GLY A 158 14.02 0.10 3.85
C GLY A 158 15.37 -0.17 4.51
N ILE A 159 15.38 -0.71 5.74
CA ILE A 159 16.61 -1.16 6.42
C ILE A 159 17.34 -2.24 5.59
N SER A 160 16.60 -3.09 4.88
CA SER A 160 17.21 -4.10 3.98
C SER A 160 17.95 -3.49 2.79
N PHE A 161 17.75 -2.20 2.52
CA PHE A 161 18.42 -1.40 1.50
C PHE A 161 19.30 -0.31 2.12
N TRP A 162 19.86 -0.56 3.30
CA TRP A 162 20.66 0.40 4.07
C TRP A 162 21.71 1.13 3.23
N ASP A 163 22.54 0.39 2.48
CA ASP A 163 23.64 0.96 1.69
C ASP A 163 23.15 1.94 0.61
N PHE A 164 22.00 1.66 0.01
CA PHE A 164 21.37 2.55 -0.96
C PHE A 164 20.92 3.86 -0.30
N TYR A 165 20.27 3.76 0.85
CA TYR A 165 19.79 4.93 1.60
C TYR A 165 20.94 5.75 2.18
N LYS A 166 21.99 5.10 2.68
CA LYS A 166 23.21 5.75 3.18
C LYS A 166 23.87 6.57 2.08
N ARG A 167 24.13 5.97 0.91
CA ARG A 167 24.73 6.68 -0.24
C ARG A 167 23.85 7.83 -0.74
N SER A 168 22.53 7.65 -0.75
CA SER A 168 21.59 8.71 -1.16
C SER A 168 21.61 9.89 -0.19
N PHE A 169 21.70 9.60 1.12
CA PHE A 169 21.80 10.59 2.17
C PHE A 169 23.13 11.37 2.13
N GLU A 170 24.26 10.66 1.97
CA GLU A 170 25.60 11.25 1.81
C GLU A 170 25.65 12.22 0.63
N LYS A 171 25.09 11.83 -0.52
CA LYS A 171 24.98 12.70 -1.71
C LYS A 171 24.14 13.95 -1.45
N MET A 172 23.05 13.83 -0.69
CA MET A 172 22.15 14.95 -0.40
C MET A 172 22.81 16.01 0.48
N ILE A 173 23.58 15.59 1.49
CA ILE A 173 24.18 16.51 2.46
C ILE A 173 25.62 16.90 2.10
N LYS A 174 26.21 16.28 1.06
CA LYS A 174 27.60 16.53 0.59
C LYS A 174 28.65 16.38 1.69
N LYS A 175 28.53 15.32 2.50
CA LYS A 175 29.52 14.93 3.51
C LYS A 175 29.66 13.42 3.53
N ASP A 176 30.88 12.95 3.79
CA ASP A 176 31.26 11.55 3.63
C ASP A 176 31.03 10.71 4.90
N THR A 177 30.76 11.34 6.05
CA THR A 177 30.56 10.62 7.32
C THR A 177 29.44 11.21 8.17
N PHE A 178 28.57 10.33 8.69
CA PHE A 178 27.45 10.66 9.55
C PHE A 178 27.19 9.55 10.58
N PRO A 179 26.59 9.89 11.74
CA PRO A 179 26.10 8.88 12.66
C PRO A 179 24.93 8.10 12.03
N ASP A 180 24.97 6.76 12.14
CA ASP A 180 23.95 5.86 11.57
C ASP A 180 22.52 6.22 12.01
N ARG A 181 22.34 6.78 13.21
CA ARG A 181 21.03 7.24 13.71
C ARG A 181 20.33 8.22 12.76
N LEU A 182 21.09 9.08 12.07
CA LEU A 182 20.52 10.02 11.09
C LEU A 182 20.07 9.32 9.82
N VAL A 183 20.76 8.27 9.39
CA VAL A 183 20.36 7.45 8.24
C VAL A 183 19.08 6.67 8.56
N TYR A 184 18.95 6.11 9.78
CA TYR A 184 17.69 5.49 10.22
C TYR A 184 16.53 6.50 10.22
N LEU A 185 16.75 7.70 10.75
CA LEU A 185 15.75 8.76 10.73
C LEU A 185 15.37 9.14 9.29
N TYR A 186 16.35 9.24 8.39
CA TYR A 186 16.12 9.51 6.96
C TYR A 186 15.30 8.41 6.29
N ILE A 187 15.60 7.13 6.54
CA ILE A 187 14.80 6.00 6.04
C ILE A 187 13.38 6.10 6.58
N PHE A 188 13.22 6.36 7.88
CA PHE A 188 11.91 6.48 8.51
C PHE A 188 11.07 7.61 7.88
N LEU A 189 11.63 8.82 7.77
CA LEU A 189 10.93 9.98 7.19
C LEU A 189 10.59 9.79 5.71
N ASN A 190 11.50 9.18 4.92
CA ASN A 190 11.23 8.84 3.51
C ASN A 190 10.11 7.81 3.32
N ASN A 191 9.75 7.05 4.35
CA ASN A 191 8.61 6.16 4.32
C ASN A 191 7.36 6.81 4.92
N LEU A 192 7.50 7.53 6.04
CA LEU A 192 6.40 8.15 6.75
C LEU A 192 5.70 9.23 5.90
N ILE A 193 6.47 10.15 5.30
CA ILE A 193 5.89 11.30 4.58
C ILE A 193 5.01 10.83 3.40
N PRO A 194 5.49 9.94 2.48
CA PRO A 194 4.64 9.42 1.42
C PRO A 194 3.42 8.65 1.94
N MET A 195 3.56 7.92 3.06
CA MET A 195 2.43 7.19 3.65
C MET A 195 1.36 8.13 4.20
N ILE A 196 1.75 9.21 4.88
CA ILE A 196 0.82 10.24 5.35
C ILE A 196 0.06 10.83 4.16
N ILE A 197 0.79 11.26 3.12
CA ILE A 197 0.18 11.95 1.99
C ILE A 197 -0.75 11.02 1.20
N SER A 198 -0.30 9.80 0.89
CA SER A 198 -1.11 8.79 0.22
C SER A 198 -2.40 8.49 1.00
N ASN A 199 -2.30 8.23 2.30
CA ASN A 199 -3.46 7.91 3.12
C ASN A 199 -4.37 9.12 3.33
N PHE A 200 -3.83 10.35 3.32
CA PHE A 200 -4.64 11.56 3.34
C PHE A 200 -5.51 11.69 2.09
N PHE A 201 -4.95 11.42 0.90
CA PHE A 201 -5.73 11.39 -0.35
C PHE A 201 -6.81 10.30 -0.30
N HIS A 202 -6.44 9.09 0.13
CA HIS A 202 -7.40 7.99 0.29
C HIS A 202 -8.52 8.30 1.28
N PHE A 203 -8.18 8.87 2.43
CA PHE A 203 -9.15 9.28 3.45
C PHE A 203 -10.10 10.35 2.91
N THR A 204 -9.57 11.36 2.21
CA THR A 204 -10.35 12.44 1.62
C THR A 204 -11.32 11.89 0.57
N LEU A 205 -10.81 11.10 -0.38
CA LEU A 205 -11.60 10.48 -1.44
C LEU A 205 -12.67 9.54 -0.85
N PHE A 206 -12.29 8.71 0.12
CA PHE A 206 -13.22 7.82 0.81
C PHE A 206 -14.32 8.61 1.53
N SER A 207 -13.97 9.69 2.23
CA SER A 207 -14.94 10.51 2.97
C SER A 207 -15.97 11.16 2.04
N PHE A 208 -15.56 11.61 0.84
CA PHE A 208 -16.47 12.16 -0.16
C PHE A 208 -17.41 11.12 -0.77
N ILE A 209 -16.90 9.91 -1.08
CA ILE A 209 -17.66 8.89 -1.81
C ILE A 209 -18.48 7.99 -0.86
N LYS A 210 -18.10 7.90 0.41
CA LYS A 210 -18.72 7.02 1.41
C LYS A 210 -20.25 7.10 1.44
N PRO A 211 -20.92 8.27 1.47
CA PRO A 211 -22.39 8.32 1.53
C PRO A 211 -23.03 7.54 0.37
N LYS A 212 -22.54 7.77 -0.86
CA LYS A 212 -23.03 7.09 -2.07
C LYS A 212 -22.76 5.59 -2.05
N ILE A 213 -21.60 5.17 -1.55
CA ILE A 213 -21.27 3.74 -1.41
C ILE A 213 -22.23 3.04 -0.46
N LEU A 214 -22.52 3.64 0.69
CA LEU A 214 -23.39 3.03 1.70
C LEU A 214 -24.83 2.94 1.21
N GLU A 215 -25.34 3.99 0.56
CA GLU A 215 -26.66 4.00 -0.07
C GLU A 215 -26.79 2.86 -1.10
N ASN A 216 -25.86 2.80 -2.07
CA ASN A 216 -25.87 1.76 -3.09
C ASN A 216 -25.71 0.35 -2.53
N TYR A 217 -24.87 0.17 -1.50
CA TYR A 217 -24.66 -1.13 -0.88
C TYR A 217 -25.91 -1.63 -0.15
N ASN A 218 -26.64 -0.76 0.54
CA ASN A 218 -27.89 -1.12 1.21
C ASN A 218 -28.96 -1.50 0.17
N ASN A 219 -29.15 -0.67 -0.86
CA ASN A 219 -30.08 -0.95 -1.96
C ASN A 219 -29.76 -2.28 -2.66
N TYR A 220 -28.47 -2.62 -2.79
CA TYR A 220 -28.04 -3.88 -3.40
C TYR A 220 -28.31 -5.13 -2.54
N LEU A 221 -28.34 -4.96 -1.22
CA LEU A 221 -28.67 -6.03 -0.26
C LEU A 221 -30.17 -6.25 -0.09
N GLU A 222 -30.98 -5.21 -0.28
CA GLU A 222 -32.44 -5.26 -0.15
C GLU A 222 -33.15 -5.84 -1.39
N ASN A 223 -32.61 -5.57 -2.59
CA ASN A 223 -33.01 -6.25 -3.84
C ASN A 223 -32.34 -7.61 -3.98
#